data_AF-A0A2D7J6N4-F1
#
_entry.id   AF-A0A2D7J6N4-F1
#
_cell.length_a   1.000
_cell.length_b   1.000
_cell.length_c   1.000
_cell.angle_alpha   90.00
_cell.angle_beta   90.00
_cell.angle_gamma   90.00
#
_symmetry.space_group_name_H-M   'P 1'
#
loop_
_entity.id
_entity.type
_entity.pdbx_description
1 polymer ?
#
loop_
_entity_poly.entity_id
_entity_poly.type
_entity_poly.pdbx_seq_one_letter_code
_entity_poly.pdbx_strand_id
1 'polypeptide(L)'
;MFDIGFAEILLIGVVGLLVVGPEQLPGAVRTAMAWINRFRRSFDQIRTEVRRELHNDEVMQKLQEESREFEQQVRDTTRAVDEELRAIESLDAPQASAEAAGNPEYETDHSPSAMDQSEKPPASV
;
A
#
# COMPACT_ATOMS: atom_id res chain seq x y z
N MET A 1 -5.39 -1.25 5.42
CA MET A 1 -5.06 -2.22 4.35
C MET A 1 -5.66 -3.56 4.71
N PHE A 2 -6.37 -4.21 3.79
CA PHE A 2 -6.97 -5.54 3.99
C PHE A 2 -6.16 -6.56 3.21
N ASP A 3 -5.04 -6.98 3.78
CA ASP A 3 -4.16 -8.03 3.24
C ASP A 3 -4.79 -9.41 3.46
N ILE A 4 -5.96 -9.63 2.86
CA ILE A 4 -6.64 -10.92 2.83
C ILE A 4 -5.97 -11.75 1.72
N GLY A 5 -4.89 -12.41 2.09
CA GLY A 5 -4.22 -13.41 1.28
C GLY A 5 -4.90 -14.78 1.38
N PHE A 6 -4.29 -15.76 0.72
CA PHE A 6 -4.74 -17.16 0.79
C PHE A 6 -4.62 -17.74 2.21
N ALA A 7 -3.60 -17.31 2.97
CA ALA A 7 -3.37 -17.76 4.34
C ALA A 7 -4.49 -17.32 5.29
N GLU A 8 -4.96 -16.08 5.16
CA GLU A 8 -6.04 -15.49 5.95
C GLU A 8 -7.37 -16.18 5.66
N ILE A 9 -7.67 -16.43 4.38
CA ILE A 9 -8.86 -17.21 3.98
C ILE A 9 -8.80 -18.64 4.54
N LEU A 10 -7.64 -19.29 4.52
CA LEU A 10 -7.46 -20.63 5.09
C LEU A 10 -7.62 -20.62 6.61
N LEU A 11 -7.05 -19.63 7.30
CA LEU A 11 -7.17 -19.45 8.76
C LEU A 11 -8.64 -19.23 9.17
N ILE A 12 -9.35 -18.32 8.49
CA ILE A 12 -10.79 -18.07 8.72
C ILE A 12 -11.60 -19.35 8.43
N GLY A 13 -11.22 -20.10 7.40
CA GLY A 13 -11.77 -21.42 7.11
C GLY A 13 -11.61 -22.37 8.31
N VAL A 14 -10.39 -22.61 8.77
CA VAL A 14 -10.09 -23.50 9.90
C VAL A 14 -10.82 -23.08 11.18
N VAL A 15 -10.82 -21.78 11.52
CA VAL A 15 -11.55 -21.24 12.67
C VAL A 15 -13.06 -21.44 12.51
N GLY A 16 -13.61 -21.19 11.32
CA GLY A 16 -15.02 -21.44 11.00
C GLY A 16 -15.39 -22.93 11.15
N LEU A 17 -14.55 -23.83 10.65
CA LEU A 17 -14.71 -25.28 10.82
C LEU A 17 -14.70 -25.69 12.30
N LEU A 18 -13.86 -25.06 13.13
CA LEU A 18 -13.75 -25.36 14.56
C LEU A 18 -14.95 -24.84 15.36
N VAL A 19 -15.42 -23.62 15.08
CA VAL A 19 -16.52 -22.96 15.82
C VAL A 19 -17.89 -23.47 15.41
N VAL A 20 -18.13 -23.63 14.11
CA VAL A 20 -19.45 -24.04 13.56
C VAL A 20 -19.54 -25.56 13.41
N GLY A 21 -18.40 -26.24 13.25
CA GLY A 21 -18.31 -27.65 12.88
C GLY A 21 -18.26 -27.85 11.35
N PRO A 22 -17.43 -28.77 10.85
CA PRO A 22 -17.26 -29.00 9.41
C PRO A 22 -18.54 -29.49 8.71
N GLU A 23 -19.44 -30.14 9.44
CA GLU A 23 -20.73 -30.64 8.92
C GLU A 23 -21.78 -29.53 8.77
N GLN A 24 -21.73 -28.50 9.62
CA GLN A 24 -22.76 -27.44 9.65
C GLN A 24 -22.37 -26.19 8.85
N LEU A 25 -21.08 -25.90 8.71
CA LEU A 25 -20.56 -24.83 7.86
C LEU A 25 -21.12 -24.85 6.41
N PRO A 26 -21.17 -25.98 5.67
CA PRO A 26 -21.77 -26.01 4.34
C PRO A 26 -23.28 -25.71 4.35
N GLY A 27 -23.99 -26.02 5.45
CA GLY A 27 -25.40 -25.63 5.65
C GLY A 27 -25.55 -24.12 5.89
N ALA A 28 -24.69 -23.55 6.72
CA ALA A 28 -24.65 -22.11 7.00
C ALA A 28 -24.34 -21.30 5.74
N VAL A 29 -23.31 -21.69 4.97
CA VAL A 29 -22.94 -21.04 3.69
C VAL A 29 -24.08 -21.11 2.68
N ARG A 30 -24.74 -22.27 2.52
CA ARG A 30 -25.92 -22.39 1.64
C ARG A 30 -27.05 -21.44 2.03
N THR A 31 -27.31 -21.32 3.34
CA THR A 31 -28.35 -20.41 3.86
C THR A 31 -27.98 -18.94 3.62
N ALA A 32 -26.75 -18.55 3.96
CA ALA A 32 -26.24 -17.19 3.74
C ALA A 32 -26.26 -16.82 2.25
N MET A 33 -25.81 -17.72 1.36
CA MET A 33 -25.87 -17.52 -0.10
C MET A 33 -27.31 -17.40 -0.62
N ALA A 34 -28.25 -18.20 -0.10
CA ALA A 34 -29.66 -18.08 -0.46
C ALA A 34 -30.24 -16.71 -0.06
N TRP A 35 -29.86 -16.18 1.10
CA TRP A 35 -30.26 -14.86 1.57
C TRP A 35 -29.62 -13.74 0.74
N ILE A 36 -28.31 -13.82 0.46
CA ILE A 36 -27.59 -12.90 -0.44
C ILE A 36 -28.22 -12.88 -1.84
N ASN A 37 -28.57 -14.03 -2.39
CA ASN A 37 -29.19 -14.15 -3.72
C ASN A 37 -30.61 -13.56 -3.74
N ARG A 38 -31.38 -13.73 -2.65
CA ARG A 38 -32.69 -13.09 -2.49
C ARG A 38 -32.57 -11.57 -2.41
N PHE A 39 -31.65 -11.06 -1.60
CA PHE A 39 -31.37 -9.63 -1.46
C PHE A 39 -30.94 -9.00 -2.79
N ARG A 40 -29.98 -9.63 -3.49
CA ARG A 40 -29.52 -9.20 -4.82
C ARG A 40 -30.68 -9.08 -5.81
N ARG A 41 -31.58 -10.07 -5.86
CA ARG A 41 -32.78 -10.03 -6.74
C ARG A 41 -33.71 -8.85 -6.40
N SER A 42 -33.89 -8.51 -5.12
CA SER A 42 -34.67 -7.32 -4.73
C SER A 42 -34.02 -6.01 -5.19
N PHE A 43 -32.69 -5.91 -5.15
CA PHE A 43 -31.97 -4.76 -5.69
C PHE A 43 -32.06 -4.68 -7.23
N ASP A 44 -31.96 -5.81 -7.92
CA ASP A 44 -32.11 -5.87 -9.38
C ASP A 44 -33.54 -5.50 -9.83
N GLN A 45 -34.57 -5.87 -9.04
CA GLN A 45 -35.95 -5.43 -9.24
C GLN A 45 -36.10 -3.91 -9.07
N ILE A 46 -35.64 -3.34 -7.95
CA ILE A 46 -35.68 -1.88 -7.72
C ILE A 46 -34.94 -1.12 -8.83
N ARG A 47 -33.75 -1.59 -9.25
CA ARG A 47 -33.00 -1.01 -10.39
C ARG A 47 -33.78 -1.07 -11.70
N THR A 48 -34.55 -2.12 -11.92
CA THR A 48 -35.37 -2.30 -13.14
C THR A 48 -36.58 -1.37 -13.12
N GLU A 49 -37.22 -1.20 -11.97
CA GLU A 49 -38.39 -0.33 -11.77
C GLU A 49 -37.99 1.15 -11.89
N VAL A 50 -36.94 1.57 -11.19
CA VAL A 50 -36.35 2.92 -11.29
C VAL A 50 -35.93 3.25 -12.72
N ARG A 51 -35.34 2.30 -13.47
CA ARG A 51 -34.97 2.50 -14.89
C ARG A 51 -36.19 2.57 -15.82
N ARG A 52 -37.35 2.10 -15.39
CA ARG A 52 -38.58 2.04 -16.20
C ARG A 52 -39.50 3.24 -15.97
N GLU A 53 -39.38 3.90 -14.83
CA GLU A 53 -40.12 5.13 -14.51
C GLU A 53 -39.29 6.41 -14.70
N LEU A 54 -37.95 6.38 -14.56
CA LEU A 54 -37.09 7.56 -14.72
C LEU A 54 -36.22 7.48 -15.99
N HIS A 55 -36.57 8.32 -16.97
CA HIS A 55 -35.68 8.66 -18.10
C HIS A 55 -34.34 9.16 -17.56
N ASN A 56 -33.24 8.57 -18.04
CA ASN A 56 -32.08 8.28 -17.19
C ASN A 56 -30.97 9.35 -17.21
N ASP A 57 -31.31 10.62 -17.35
CA ASP A 57 -30.31 11.69 -17.46
C ASP A 57 -29.92 12.27 -16.09
N GLU A 58 -30.88 12.74 -15.27
CA GLU A 58 -30.56 13.38 -13.98
C GLU A 58 -29.87 12.46 -12.96
N VAL A 59 -30.29 11.20 -12.85
CA VAL A 59 -29.70 10.25 -11.89
C VAL A 59 -28.31 9.83 -12.35
N MET A 60 -28.08 9.65 -13.64
CA MET A 60 -26.76 9.31 -14.18
C MET A 60 -25.77 10.48 -14.03
N GLN A 61 -26.26 11.72 -14.19
CA GLN A 61 -25.47 12.93 -13.98
C GLN A 61 -25.07 13.10 -12.50
N LYS A 62 -26.02 12.98 -11.57
CA LYS A 62 -25.74 13.04 -10.12
C LYS A 62 -24.78 11.93 -9.67
N LEU A 63 -24.96 10.69 -10.15
CA LEU A 63 -24.05 9.59 -9.83
C LEU A 63 -22.64 9.83 -10.40
N GLN A 64 -22.49 10.48 -11.56
CA GLN A 64 -21.17 10.86 -12.09
C GLN A 64 -20.52 12.00 -11.29
N GLU A 65 -21.28 12.96 -10.82
CA GLU A 65 -20.80 14.05 -9.96
C GLU A 65 -20.36 13.51 -8.59
N GLU A 66 -21.21 12.76 -7.89
CA GLU A 66 -20.89 12.09 -6.62
C GLU A 66 -19.68 11.13 -6.77
N SER A 67 -19.58 10.38 -7.87
CA SER A 67 -18.41 9.51 -8.11
C SER A 67 -17.12 10.30 -8.28
N ARG A 68 -17.15 11.46 -8.96
CA ARG A 68 -15.97 12.33 -9.13
C ARG A 68 -15.56 13.00 -7.82
N GLU A 69 -16.51 13.40 -6.98
CA GLU A 69 -16.24 13.94 -5.65
C GLU A 69 -15.66 12.87 -4.73
N PHE A 70 -16.25 11.67 -4.72
CA PHE A 70 -15.75 10.53 -3.96
C PHE A 70 -14.34 10.12 -4.39
N GLU A 71 -14.06 10.04 -5.69
CA GLU A 71 -12.70 9.76 -6.18
C GLU A 71 -11.69 10.85 -5.77
N GLN A 72 -12.07 12.13 -5.74
CA GLN A 72 -11.19 13.21 -5.27
C GLN A 72 -10.91 13.03 -3.78
N GLN A 73 -11.94 12.84 -2.95
CA GLN A 73 -11.80 12.61 -1.53
C GLN A 73 -10.96 11.37 -1.20
N VAL A 74 -11.12 10.27 -1.96
CA VAL A 74 -10.28 9.07 -1.83
C VAL A 74 -8.83 9.36 -2.23
N ARG A 75 -8.58 10.08 -3.32
CA ARG A 75 -7.21 10.46 -3.73
C ARG A 75 -6.52 11.35 -2.70
N ASP A 76 -7.24 12.32 -2.13
CA ASP A 76 -6.68 13.24 -1.15
C ASP A 76 -6.47 12.57 0.22
N THR A 77 -7.37 11.66 0.62
CA THR A 77 -7.16 10.80 1.79
C THR A 77 -5.95 9.88 1.59
N THR A 78 -5.80 9.29 0.40
CA THR A 78 -4.65 8.41 0.09
C THR A 78 -3.34 9.19 0.14
N ARG A 79 -3.29 10.42 -0.39
CA ARG A 79 -2.12 11.31 -0.32
C ARG A 79 -1.75 11.66 1.13
N ALA A 80 -2.74 12.03 1.95
CA ALA A 80 -2.51 12.34 3.35
C ALA A 80 -1.94 11.13 4.13
N VAL A 81 -2.45 9.94 3.84
CA VAL A 81 -1.95 8.67 4.42
C VAL A 81 -0.53 8.36 3.93
N ASP A 82 -0.22 8.50 2.64
CA ASP A 82 1.14 8.31 2.10
C ASP A 82 2.16 9.31 2.73
N GLU A 83 1.72 10.55 3.00
CA GLU A 83 2.55 11.56 3.65
C GLU A 83 2.78 11.26 5.14
N GLU A 84 1.75 10.80 5.85
CA GLU A 84 1.86 10.34 7.25
C GLU A 84 2.76 9.10 7.36
N LEU A 85 2.63 8.12 6.46
CA LEU A 85 3.51 6.94 6.43
C LEU A 85 4.98 7.33 6.20
N ARG A 86 5.25 8.25 5.26
CA ARG A 86 6.63 8.75 5.02
C ARG A 86 7.19 9.51 6.20
N ALA A 87 6.36 10.29 6.91
CA ALA A 87 6.79 10.98 8.12
C ALA A 87 7.19 9.95 9.21
N ILE A 88 6.40 8.89 9.40
CA ILE A 88 6.71 7.80 10.33
C ILE A 88 7.98 7.04 9.91
N GLU A 89 8.12 6.69 8.63
CA GLU A 89 9.32 6.02 8.08
C GLU A 89 10.59 6.87 8.28
N SER A 90 10.49 8.19 8.16
CA SER A 90 11.62 9.11 8.41
C SER A 90 12.05 9.22 9.87
N LEU A 91 11.21 8.79 10.82
CA LEU A 91 11.52 8.78 12.26
C LEU A 91 12.16 7.46 12.74
N ASP A 92 12.08 6.39 11.94
CA ASP A 92 12.68 5.08 12.25
C ASP A 92 14.11 4.92 11.71
N ALA A 93 14.62 5.92 10.99
CA ALA A 93 16.00 5.94 10.50
C ALA A 93 17.00 5.94 11.69
N PRO A 94 17.81 4.87 11.89
CA PRO A 94 18.61 4.75 13.10
C PRO A 94 19.75 5.77 13.11
N GLN A 95 19.79 6.61 14.16
CA GLN A 95 20.88 7.56 14.34
C GLN A 95 22.22 6.83 14.55
N ALA A 96 23.04 6.82 13.52
CA ALA A 96 24.41 6.34 13.58
C ALA A 96 25.30 7.34 14.37
N SER A 97 25.31 7.16 15.69
CA SER A 97 26.42 7.43 16.63
C SER A 97 27.20 8.74 16.45
N ALA A 98 26.92 9.71 17.33
CA ALA A 98 27.85 10.80 17.60
C ALA A 98 29.05 10.31 18.46
N GLU A 99 30.22 10.86 18.15
CA GLU A 99 31.37 11.11 19.04
C GLU A 99 32.12 9.94 19.71
N ALA A 100 33.37 9.72 19.26
CA ALA A 100 34.49 9.35 20.13
C ALA A 100 35.85 9.80 19.53
N ALA A 101 36.39 10.93 20.02
CA ALA A 101 37.76 11.45 19.88
C ALA A 101 38.34 11.67 18.44
N GLY A 102 38.98 12.79 18.08
CA GLY A 102 39.31 14.00 18.85
C GLY A 102 40.79 14.39 18.73
N ASN A 103 41.15 15.25 17.77
CA ASN A 103 42.21 16.27 17.89
C ASN A 103 42.10 17.29 16.73
N PRO A 104 42.54 18.55 16.90
CA PRO A 104 42.29 19.63 15.93
C PRO A 104 43.39 19.81 14.87
N GLU A 105 43.07 20.64 13.87
CA GLU A 105 43.99 21.18 12.86
C GLU A 105 45.31 21.74 13.44
N TYR A 106 46.43 21.38 12.79
CA TYR A 106 47.56 22.28 12.63
C TYR A 106 48.10 22.18 11.19
N GLU A 107 48.02 23.30 10.49
CA GLU A 107 48.79 23.58 9.28
C GLU A 107 50.26 23.78 9.68
N THR A 108 51.20 23.06 9.06
CA THR A 108 52.60 23.54 8.95
C THR A 108 53.38 22.83 7.85
N ASP A 109 53.99 23.67 7.03
CA ASP A 109 55.07 23.41 6.07
C ASP A 109 56.13 22.41 6.55
N HIS A 110 56.46 21.41 5.72
CA HIS A 110 57.83 21.20 5.25
C HIS A 110 57.92 20.04 4.23
N SER A 111 58.25 20.40 2.99
CA SER A 111 58.96 19.49 2.07
C SER A 111 60.47 19.61 2.32
N PRO A 112 61.18 18.49 2.46
CA PRO A 112 62.44 18.37 1.74
C PRO A 112 62.64 17.01 1.07
N SER A 113 63.22 17.09 -0.13
CA SER A 113 64.27 16.23 -0.72
C SER A 113 64.52 14.80 -0.21
N ALA A 114 64.86 13.83 -1.07
CA ALA A 114 64.92 13.75 -2.54
C ALA A 114 65.33 12.31 -2.95
N MET A 115 65.26 12.00 -4.26
CA MET A 115 65.87 10.82 -4.94
C MET A 115 65.15 9.48 -4.59
N ASP A 116 64.83 8.62 -5.55
CA ASP A 116 65.71 8.09 -6.59
C ASP A 116 65.06 7.97 -8.00
N GLN A 117 65.87 7.74 -9.03
CA GLN A 117 65.50 7.76 -10.46
C GLN A 117 65.57 6.36 -11.11
N SER A 118 64.57 6.01 -11.93
CA SER A 118 64.61 5.18 -13.16
C SER A 118 63.17 4.72 -13.50
N GLU A 119 62.70 4.57 -14.74
CA GLU A 119 63.27 4.85 -16.08
C GLU A 119 62.11 4.96 -17.11
N LYS A 120 62.35 5.40 -18.35
CA LYS A 120 61.32 5.60 -19.40
C LYS A 120 61.92 5.51 -20.82
N PRO A 121 61.18 5.16 -21.91
CA PRO A 121 60.23 4.06 -22.16
C PRO A 121 60.87 2.96 -23.08
N PRO A 122 60.75 2.83 -24.44
CA PRO A 122 59.87 3.39 -25.50
C PRO A 122 59.16 2.41 -26.49
N ALA A 123 57.87 2.68 -26.75
CA ALA A 123 57.18 2.59 -28.06
C ALA A 123 56.83 1.24 -28.76
N SER A 124 55.91 1.38 -29.75
CA SER A 124 55.41 0.40 -30.75
C SER A 124 54.39 -0.63 -30.25
N VAL A 125 53.29 -0.93 -30.96
CA VAL A 125 52.91 -0.69 -32.37
C VAL A 125 51.56 0.04 -32.47
#